data_AF-A0A928XJB8-F1
#
_entry.id   AF-A0A928XJB8-F1
#
_cell.length_a   1.000
_cell.length_b   1.000
_cell.length_c   1.000
_cell.angle_alpha   90.00
_cell.angle_beta   90.00
_cell.angle_gamma   90.00
#
_symmetry.space_group_name_H-M   'P 1'
#
loop_
_entity.id
_entity.type
_entity.pdbx_description
1 polymer ?
#
loop_
_entity_poly.entity_id
_entity_poly.type
_entity_poly.pdbx_seq_one_letter_code
_entity_poly.pdbx_strand_id
1 'polypeptide(L)'
;MQTYSHFLMTAVLNDGLKSRGLPVHTKALLFGSFMPDVPLFLLTLGYVAYRAWIDPRLPGEHIFGPRYDNLYFHHPLWITGHNLFHAPVLIALMLGVGYYLGLRQQKKWGVALFWFAVACGFHSLVDIFTHHDDGPLLFFPFNWDYRFSAPISYWDSRYGGRIFAPLEHLLDLAILVYFAVAWALRRKLLKGKETI
;
A
#
# COMPACT_ATOMS: atom_id res chain seq x y z
N MET A 1 -2.92 -5.08 5.03
CA MET A 1 -1.62 -5.07 5.75
C MET A 1 -1.29 -3.63 6.17
N GLN A 2 -0.26 -3.41 6.99
CA GLN A 2 0.19 -2.06 7.35
C GLN A 2 0.90 -1.38 6.17
N THR A 3 0.73 -0.07 6.04
CA THR A 3 1.30 0.73 4.93
C THR A 3 2.82 0.61 4.81
N TYR A 4 3.54 0.53 5.93
CA TYR A 4 5.00 0.39 5.90
C TYR A 4 5.45 -0.99 5.40
N SER A 5 4.68 -2.04 5.68
CA SER A 5 4.95 -3.40 5.19
C SER A 5 4.86 -3.44 3.67
N HIS A 6 3.82 -2.80 3.10
CA HIS A 6 3.68 -2.66 1.65
C HIS A 6 4.87 -1.93 1.01
N PHE A 7 5.36 -0.87 1.66
CA PHE A 7 6.56 -0.16 1.22
C PHE A 7 7.81 -1.04 1.27
N LEU A 8 8.03 -1.78 2.36
CA LEU A 8 9.18 -2.66 2.55
C LEU A 8 9.17 -3.83 1.54
N MET A 9 8.03 -4.49 1.37
CA MET A 9 7.85 -5.55 0.38
C MET A 9 8.08 -5.02 -1.05
N THR A 10 7.58 -3.82 -1.35
CA THR A 10 7.82 -3.17 -2.66
C THR A 10 9.29 -2.79 -2.86
N ALA A 11 10.00 -2.41 -1.79
CA ALA A 11 11.43 -2.13 -1.85
C ALA A 11 12.24 -3.41 -2.16
N VAL A 12 11.88 -4.56 -1.58
CA VAL A 12 12.46 -5.87 -1.91
C VAL A 12 12.17 -6.24 -3.36
N LEU A 13 10.92 -6.07 -3.82
CA LEU A 13 10.55 -6.28 -5.21
C LEU A 13 11.39 -5.41 -6.15
N ASN A 14 11.56 -4.12 -5.84
CA ASN A 14 12.39 -3.19 -6.60
C ASN A 14 13.85 -3.66 -6.69
N ASP A 15 14.47 -4.08 -5.58
CA ASP A 15 15.85 -4.58 -5.58
C ASP A 15 15.98 -5.86 -6.45
N GLY A 16 15.03 -6.80 -6.33
CA GLY A 16 14.99 -8.02 -7.14
C GLY A 16 14.73 -7.77 -8.63
N LEU A 17 13.91 -6.78 -9.00
CA LEU A 17 13.70 -6.40 -10.40
C LEU A 17 14.96 -5.74 -10.98
N LYS A 18 15.64 -4.88 -10.20
CA LYS A 18 16.88 -4.21 -10.63
C LYS A 18 18.06 -5.17 -10.73
N SER A 19 18.15 -6.18 -9.85
CA SER A 19 19.20 -7.21 -9.95
C SER A 19 19.06 -8.05 -11.23
N ARG A 20 17.85 -8.16 -11.78
CA ARG A 20 17.55 -8.77 -13.08
C ARG A 20 17.77 -7.83 -14.29
N GLY A 21 18.29 -6.62 -14.06
CA GLY A 21 18.58 -5.65 -15.13
C GLY A 21 17.34 -4.95 -15.71
N LEU A 22 16.17 -5.03 -15.05
CA LEU A 22 14.96 -4.37 -15.54
C LEU A 22 15.04 -2.85 -15.33
N PRO A 23 14.61 -2.02 -16.29
CA PRO A 23 14.62 -0.56 -16.18
C PRO A 23 13.46 -0.05 -15.32
N VAL A 24 13.57 -0.25 -14.01
CA VAL A 24 12.54 0.12 -13.02
C VAL A 24 12.57 1.62 -12.72
N HIS A 25 11.42 2.28 -12.80
CA HIS A 25 11.27 3.65 -12.29
C HIS A 25 11.06 3.65 -10.76
N THR A 26 12.15 3.44 -10.01
CA THR A 26 12.13 3.20 -8.55
C THR A 26 11.29 4.21 -7.76
N LYS A 27 11.38 5.51 -8.07
CA LYS A 27 10.60 6.52 -7.33
C LYS A 27 9.09 6.34 -7.47
N ALA A 28 8.63 5.98 -8.67
CA ALA A 28 7.20 5.82 -8.94
C ALA A 28 6.68 4.52 -8.32
N LEU A 29 7.48 3.45 -8.42
CA LEU A 29 7.19 2.17 -7.76
C LEU A 29 7.07 2.35 -6.23
N LEU A 30 8.03 3.00 -5.59
CA LEU A 30 7.98 3.25 -4.14
C LEU A 30 6.87 4.24 -3.73
N PHE A 31 6.48 5.16 -4.61
CA PHE A 31 5.37 6.08 -4.33
C PHE A 31 4.01 5.37 -4.42
N GLY A 32 3.83 4.49 -5.40
CA GLY A 32 2.61 3.70 -5.55
C GLY A 32 2.42 2.66 -4.44
N SER A 33 3.46 2.29 -3.70
CA SER A 33 3.36 1.26 -2.65
C SER A 33 2.59 1.70 -1.41
N PHE A 34 2.47 3.01 -1.16
CA PHE A 34 1.75 3.54 0.00
C PHE A 34 0.56 4.43 -0.37
N MET A 35 0.47 4.84 -1.64
CA MET A 35 -0.61 5.72 -2.10
C MET A 35 -2.03 5.20 -1.85
N PRO A 36 -2.33 3.89 -1.97
CA PRO A 36 -3.67 3.37 -1.69
C PRO A 36 -4.17 3.63 -0.26
N ASP A 37 -3.26 3.78 0.70
CA ASP A 37 -3.57 4.02 2.12
C ASP A 37 -3.67 5.50 2.49
N VAL A 38 -3.14 6.41 1.66
CA VAL A 38 -3.13 7.85 1.95
C VAL A 38 -4.53 8.40 2.30
N PRO A 39 -5.61 8.05 1.58
CA PRO A 39 -6.95 8.49 1.94
C PRO A 39 -7.40 8.03 3.32
N LEU A 40 -7.10 6.78 3.70
CA LEU A 40 -7.43 6.24 5.02
C LEU A 40 -6.61 6.92 6.13
N PHE A 41 -5.33 7.20 5.86
CA PHE A 41 -4.48 7.96 6.77
C PHE A 41 -5.03 9.38 7.01
N LEU A 42 -5.43 10.08 5.94
CA LEU A 42 -6.02 11.41 6.02
C LEU A 42 -7.37 11.40 6.76
N LEU A 43 -8.23 10.40 6.50
CA LEU A 43 -9.46 10.19 7.25
C LEU A 43 -9.17 10.01 8.74
N THR A 44 -8.22 9.15 9.08
CA THR A 44 -7.86 8.86 10.48
C THR A 44 -7.31 10.09 11.19
N LEU A 45 -6.36 10.80 10.58
CA LEU A 45 -5.79 12.00 11.16
C LEU A 45 -6.85 13.10 11.34
N GLY A 46 -7.68 13.32 10.31
CA GLY A 46 -8.77 14.29 10.35
C GLY A 46 -9.82 13.94 11.41
N TYR A 47 -10.19 12.67 11.52
CA TYR A 47 -11.16 12.19 12.50
C TYR A 47 -10.64 12.33 13.94
N VAL A 48 -9.37 11.98 14.18
CA VAL A 48 -8.73 12.17 15.49
C VAL A 48 -8.65 13.65 15.86
N ALA A 49 -8.26 14.52 14.92
CA ALA A 49 -8.24 15.97 15.14
C ALA A 49 -9.65 16.53 15.38
N TYR A 50 -10.65 16.10 14.62
CA TYR A 50 -12.04 16.51 14.82
C TYR A 50 -12.53 16.17 16.23
N ARG A 51 -12.28 14.94 16.70
CA ARG A 51 -12.68 14.51 18.05
C ARG A 51 -11.93 15.26 19.15
N ALA A 52 -10.65 15.54 18.97
CA ALA A 52 -9.87 16.21 20.01
C ALA A 52 -10.19 17.71 20.13
N TRP A 53 -10.57 18.37 19.03
CA TRP A 53 -10.63 19.85 18.98
C TRP A 53 -12.03 20.40 18.74
N ILE A 54 -12.91 19.67 18.05
CA ILE A 54 -14.25 20.15 17.66
C ILE A 54 -15.32 19.45 18.48
N ASP A 55 -15.19 18.14 18.68
CA ASP A 55 -16.19 17.33 19.40
C ASP A 55 -15.59 16.50 20.57
N PRO A 56 -14.98 17.16 21.58
CA PRO A 56 -14.35 16.46 22.71
C PRO A 56 -15.35 15.86 23.70
N ARG A 57 -16.67 16.11 23.53
CA ARG A 57 -17.72 15.77 24.51
C ARG A 57 -18.33 14.38 24.32
N LEU A 58 -17.79 13.56 23.42
CA LEU A 58 -18.20 12.17 23.23
C LEU A 58 -17.12 11.20 23.73
N PRO A 59 -16.89 11.14 25.06
CA PRO A 59 -16.01 10.15 25.66
C PRO A 59 -16.72 8.78 25.59
N GLY A 60 -16.08 7.79 24.95
CA GLY A 60 -16.51 6.39 25.04
C GLY A 60 -16.42 5.58 23.75
N GLU A 61 -16.48 6.22 22.57
CA GLU A 61 -16.35 5.47 21.31
C GLU A 61 -14.86 5.24 20.97
N HIS A 62 -14.51 4.01 20.62
CA HIS A 62 -13.19 3.68 20.07
C HIS A 62 -12.92 4.49 18.80
N ILE A 63 -11.65 4.71 18.44
CA ILE A 63 -11.28 5.48 17.23
C ILE A 63 -11.89 4.82 15.98
N PHE A 64 -11.82 3.49 15.91
CA PHE A 64 -12.42 2.67 14.85
C PHE A 64 -13.77 2.14 15.35
N GLY A 65 -14.74 3.04 15.48
CA GLY A 65 -16.11 2.74 15.90
C GLY A 65 -17.15 3.07 14.82
N PRO A 66 -18.45 2.88 15.10
CA PRO A 66 -19.54 3.07 14.14
C PRO A 66 -19.50 4.37 13.33
N ARG A 67 -19.07 5.49 13.93
CA ARG A 67 -18.96 6.77 13.20
C ARG A 67 -17.82 6.79 12.20
N TYR A 68 -16.67 6.24 12.60
CA TYR A 68 -15.53 6.10 11.71
C TYR A 68 -15.86 5.15 10.57
N ASP A 69 -16.48 4.01 10.89
CA ASP A 69 -16.96 3.04 9.91
C ASP A 69 -17.98 3.66 8.95
N ASN A 70 -18.88 4.51 9.44
CA ASN A 70 -19.80 5.22 8.56
C ASN A 70 -19.06 6.11 7.55
N LEU A 71 -18.02 6.84 7.97
CA LEU A 71 -17.18 7.62 7.07
C LEU A 71 -16.44 6.74 6.06
N TYR A 72 -15.84 5.64 6.50
CA TYR A 72 -15.07 4.76 5.63
C TYR A 72 -15.94 3.99 4.63
N PHE A 73 -17.04 3.39 5.09
CA PHE A 73 -17.87 2.49 4.29
C PHE A 73 -18.95 3.19 3.47
N HIS A 74 -19.39 4.41 3.83
CA HIS A 74 -20.56 5.04 3.20
C HIS A 74 -20.28 6.42 2.61
N HIS A 75 -19.24 7.13 3.04
CA HIS A 75 -19.02 8.50 2.59
C HIS A 75 -18.30 8.52 1.21
N PRO A 76 -18.89 9.12 0.15
CA PRO A 76 -18.36 9.01 -1.21
C PRO A 76 -16.93 9.53 -1.38
N LEU A 77 -16.54 10.57 -0.64
CA LEU A 77 -15.17 11.12 -0.68
C LEU A 77 -14.13 10.07 -0.26
N TRP A 78 -14.40 9.33 0.82
CA TRP A 78 -13.45 8.37 1.39
C TRP A 78 -13.43 7.09 0.58
N ILE A 79 -14.59 6.63 0.12
CA ILE A 79 -14.68 5.50 -0.81
C ILE A 79 -13.92 5.80 -2.10
N THR A 80 -14.18 6.94 -2.73
CA THR A 80 -13.51 7.34 -3.99
C THR A 80 -12.02 7.52 -3.77
N GLY A 81 -11.62 8.21 -2.70
CA GLY A 81 -10.22 8.44 -2.38
C GLY A 81 -9.48 7.11 -2.24
N HIS A 82 -9.95 6.23 -1.35
CA HIS A 82 -9.32 4.94 -1.07
C HIS A 82 -9.25 4.08 -2.33
N ASN A 83 -10.33 3.99 -3.10
CA ASN A 83 -10.40 3.10 -4.26
C ASN A 83 -9.73 3.65 -5.53
N LEU A 84 -9.39 4.94 -5.60
CA LEU A 84 -8.71 5.54 -6.76
C LEU A 84 -7.40 4.80 -7.10
N PHE A 85 -6.68 4.35 -6.07
CA PHE A 85 -5.40 3.64 -6.21
C PHE A 85 -5.44 2.20 -5.70
N HIS A 86 -6.60 1.72 -5.25
CA HIS A 86 -6.77 0.40 -4.61
C HIS A 86 -7.71 -0.53 -5.40
N ALA A 87 -8.66 0.02 -6.18
CA ALA A 87 -9.58 -0.78 -6.97
C ALA A 87 -8.88 -1.45 -8.18
N PRO A 88 -8.99 -2.79 -8.35
CA PRO A 88 -8.39 -3.52 -9.46
C PRO A 88 -8.75 -2.96 -10.84
N VAL A 89 -9.99 -2.52 -11.04
CA VAL A 89 -10.46 -1.92 -12.30
C VAL A 89 -9.68 -0.64 -12.64
N LEU A 90 -9.52 0.27 -11.68
CA LEU A 90 -8.78 1.52 -11.89
C LEU A 90 -7.28 1.28 -12.01
N ILE A 91 -6.74 0.32 -11.27
CA ILE A 91 -5.34 -0.11 -11.40
C ILE A 91 -5.07 -0.70 -12.78
N ALA A 92 -5.95 -1.56 -13.29
CA ALA A 92 -5.84 -2.11 -14.63
C ALA A 92 -5.87 -1.01 -15.70
N LEU A 93 -6.73 0.00 -15.54
CA LEU A 93 -6.76 1.17 -16.41
C LEU A 93 -5.42 1.95 -16.37
N MET A 94 -4.92 2.26 -15.17
CA MET A 94 -3.63 2.96 -15.01
C MET A 94 -2.46 2.15 -15.59
N LEU A 95 -2.45 0.83 -15.39
CA LEU A 95 -1.47 -0.09 -15.98
C LEU A 95 -1.55 -0.07 -17.51
N GLY A 96 -2.76 -0.14 -18.09
CA GLY A 96 -2.95 -0.10 -19.54
C GLY A 96 -2.47 1.22 -20.15
N VAL A 97 -2.84 2.36 -19.54
CA VAL A 97 -2.39 3.70 -19.96
C VAL A 97 -0.88 3.84 -19.81
N GLY A 98 -0.31 3.43 -18.68
CA GLY A 98 1.12 3.46 -18.42
C GLY A 98 1.91 2.56 -19.37
N TYR A 99 1.40 1.36 -19.67
CA TYR A 99 1.99 0.45 -20.64
C TYR A 99 2.01 1.08 -22.04
N TYR A 100 0.87 1.59 -22.50
CA TYR A 100 0.76 2.17 -23.84
C TYR A 100 1.62 3.43 -23.97
N LEU A 101 1.49 4.38 -23.06
CA LEU A 101 2.20 5.66 -23.18
C LEU A 101 3.67 5.54 -22.78
N GLY A 102 3.98 4.72 -21.79
CA GLY A 102 5.33 4.51 -21.26
C GLY A 102 6.14 3.53 -22.09
N LEU A 103 5.67 2.30 -22.23
CA LEU A 103 6.46 1.22 -22.82
C LEU A 103 6.33 1.14 -24.35
N ARG A 104 5.18 1.53 -24.91
CA ARG A 104 5.00 1.59 -26.39
C ARG A 104 5.41 2.94 -26.96
N GLN A 105 4.92 4.05 -26.40
CA GLN A 105 5.23 5.39 -26.91
C GLN A 105 6.46 6.06 -26.28
N GLN A 106 7.17 5.40 -25.35
CA GLN A 106 8.40 5.91 -24.73
C GLN A 106 8.24 7.26 -24.00
N LYS A 107 7.03 7.60 -23.53
CA LYS A 107 6.78 8.81 -22.74
C LYS A 107 7.23 8.57 -21.30
N LYS A 108 8.17 9.40 -20.81
CA LYS A 108 8.74 9.28 -19.45
C LYS A 108 7.68 9.22 -18.34
N TRP A 109 6.66 10.06 -18.43
CA TRP A 109 5.56 10.06 -17.45
C TRP A 109 4.71 8.79 -17.52
N GLY A 110 4.57 8.18 -18.70
CA GLY A 110 3.87 6.91 -18.88
C GLY A 110 4.65 5.75 -18.23
N VAL A 111 5.98 5.77 -18.32
CA VAL A 111 6.84 4.79 -17.62
C VAL A 111 6.69 4.94 -16.10
N ALA A 112 6.65 6.17 -15.60
CA ALA A 112 6.38 6.44 -14.19
C ALA A 112 4.99 5.92 -13.78
N LEU A 113 3.93 6.23 -14.55
CA LEU A 113 2.58 5.75 -14.29
C LEU A 113 2.50 4.22 -14.28
N PHE A 114 3.18 3.55 -15.22
CA PHE A 114 3.24 2.09 -15.27
C PHE A 114 3.79 1.51 -13.97
N TRP A 115 4.98 1.95 -13.55
CA TRP A 115 5.60 1.45 -12.32
C TRP A 115 4.84 1.86 -11.05
N PHE A 116 4.24 3.04 -11.03
CA PHE A 116 3.32 3.44 -9.95
C PHE A 116 2.14 2.47 -9.85
N ALA A 117 1.48 2.17 -10.97
CA ALA A 117 0.33 1.27 -11.00
C ALA A 117 0.70 -0.19 -10.69
N VAL A 118 1.91 -0.64 -11.05
CA VAL A 118 2.44 -1.95 -10.62
C VAL A 118 2.52 -2.03 -9.10
N ALA A 119 3.00 -0.98 -8.43
CA ALA A 119 3.07 -0.95 -6.97
C ALA A 119 1.70 -0.89 -6.32
N CYS A 120 0.79 -0.04 -6.81
CA CYS A 120 -0.59 -0.01 -6.35
C CYS A 120 -1.26 -1.39 -6.51
N GLY A 121 -1.04 -2.07 -7.64
CA GLY A 121 -1.54 -3.41 -7.89
C GLY A 121 -0.97 -4.46 -6.93
N PHE A 122 0.33 -4.39 -6.63
CA PHE A 122 0.95 -5.29 -5.65
C PHE A 122 0.40 -5.07 -4.24
N HIS A 123 0.28 -3.81 -3.81
CA HIS A 123 -0.37 -3.43 -2.55
C HIS A 123 -1.80 -3.98 -2.48
N SER A 124 -2.61 -3.69 -3.51
CA SER A 124 -4.02 -4.07 -3.54
C SER A 124 -4.20 -5.58 -3.56
N LEU A 125 -3.34 -6.30 -4.29
CA LEU A 125 -3.36 -7.76 -4.33
C LEU A 125 -3.16 -8.36 -2.93
N VAL A 126 -2.20 -7.84 -2.18
CA VAL A 126 -1.92 -8.29 -0.82
C VAL A 126 -3.10 -7.98 0.10
N ASP A 127 -3.67 -6.78 0.01
CA ASP A 127 -4.79 -6.37 0.84
C ASP A 127 -6.09 -7.12 0.53
N ILE A 128 -6.36 -7.43 -0.74
CA ILE A 128 -7.51 -8.26 -1.13
C ILE A 128 -7.49 -9.60 -0.40
N PHE A 129 -6.33 -10.18 -0.12
CA PHE A 129 -6.22 -11.47 0.56
C PHE A 129 -5.91 -11.37 2.06
N THR A 130 -5.77 -10.15 2.60
CA THR A 130 -5.44 -9.92 4.02
C THR A 130 -6.42 -8.99 4.73
N HIS A 131 -7.51 -8.59 4.10
CA HIS A 131 -8.62 -7.91 4.74
C HIS A 131 -9.89 -8.74 4.58
N HIS A 132 -10.62 -8.95 5.68
CA HIS A 132 -11.87 -9.70 5.63
C HIS A 132 -12.96 -8.83 4.99
N ASP A 133 -13.53 -7.84 5.69
CA ASP A 133 -14.65 -7.05 5.15
C ASP A 133 -14.30 -5.59 4.81
N ASP A 134 -13.04 -5.21 5.02
CA ASP A 134 -12.54 -3.84 4.93
C ASP A 134 -11.44 -3.67 3.85
N GLY A 135 -11.30 -4.65 2.96
CA GLY A 135 -10.41 -4.58 1.80
C GLY A 135 -11.01 -3.72 0.69
N PRO A 136 -10.32 -3.50 -0.45
CA PRO A 136 -10.81 -2.63 -1.52
C PRO A 136 -12.11 -3.09 -2.19
N LEU A 137 -12.77 -2.15 -2.86
CA LEU A 137 -13.88 -2.44 -3.75
C LEU A 137 -13.35 -3.00 -5.07
N LEU A 138 -13.64 -4.27 -5.36
CA LEU A 138 -13.05 -4.96 -6.51
C LEU A 138 -13.49 -4.39 -7.86
N PHE A 139 -14.75 -3.92 -7.93
CA PHE A 139 -15.36 -3.46 -9.17
C PHE A 139 -15.66 -1.96 -9.18
N PHE A 140 -15.11 -1.17 -8.26
CA PHE A 140 -15.25 0.28 -8.28
C PHE A 140 -14.67 0.85 -9.60
N PRO A 141 -15.34 1.79 -10.29
CA PRO A 141 -16.52 2.56 -9.86
C PRO A 141 -17.88 1.98 -10.27
N PHE A 142 -17.93 0.76 -10.81
CA PHE A 142 -19.18 0.12 -11.29
C PHE A 142 -19.98 -0.54 -10.17
N ASN A 143 -19.32 -0.94 -9.09
CA ASN A 143 -19.95 -1.43 -7.86
C ASN A 143 -19.28 -0.76 -6.66
N TRP A 144 -20.10 -0.16 -5.79
CA TRP A 144 -19.64 0.64 -4.64
C TRP A 144 -19.61 -0.15 -3.32
N ASP A 145 -20.04 -1.41 -3.34
CA ASP A 145 -20.26 -2.20 -2.13
C ASP A 145 -19.45 -3.50 -2.11
N TYR A 146 -19.13 -4.07 -3.28
CA TYR A 146 -18.51 -5.39 -3.35
C TYR A 146 -17.03 -5.39 -2.96
N ARG A 147 -16.76 -5.97 -1.78
CA ARG A 147 -15.43 -6.31 -1.24
C ARG A 147 -15.30 -7.82 -1.17
N PHE A 148 -14.08 -8.32 -1.31
CA PHE A 148 -13.82 -9.75 -1.15
C PHE A 148 -13.64 -10.09 0.32
N SER A 149 -14.50 -10.97 0.86
CA SER A 149 -14.38 -11.48 2.23
C SER A 149 -13.22 -12.47 2.36
N ALA A 150 -12.00 -11.97 2.52
CA ALA A 150 -10.81 -12.82 2.59
C ALA A 150 -10.83 -13.73 3.82
N PRO A 151 -10.43 -15.01 3.73
CA PRO A 151 -10.46 -15.92 4.89
C PRO A 151 -9.51 -15.52 6.01
N ILE A 152 -8.57 -14.62 5.73
CA ILE A 152 -7.53 -14.14 6.64
C ILE A 152 -7.60 -12.62 6.71
N SER A 153 -7.49 -12.09 7.93
CA SER A 153 -7.22 -10.68 8.17
C SER A 153 -5.95 -10.50 8.99
N TYR A 154 -5.07 -9.57 8.59
CA TYR A 154 -3.88 -9.25 9.39
C TYR A 154 -4.23 -8.49 10.68
N TRP A 155 -5.41 -7.86 10.77
CA TRP A 155 -5.78 -7.03 11.92
C TRP A 155 -7.03 -7.53 12.67
N ASP A 156 -8.01 -8.13 11.99
CA ASP A 156 -9.20 -8.67 12.66
C ASP A 156 -8.84 -9.97 13.38
N SER A 157 -8.91 -9.93 14.70
CA SER A 157 -8.61 -11.07 15.57
C SER A 157 -9.49 -12.31 15.33
N ARG A 158 -10.69 -12.15 14.77
CA ARG A 158 -11.59 -13.26 14.40
C ARG A 158 -11.10 -14.04 13.18
N TYR A 159 -10.29 -13.41 12.33
CA TYR A 159 -9.77 -13.96 11.09
C TYR A 159 -8.24 -14.09 11.11
N GLY A 160 -7.68 -14.36 12.29
CA GLY A 160 -6.25 -14.66 12.45
C GLY A 160 -5.35 -13.44 12.69
N GLY A 161 -5.88 -12.22 12.87
CA GLY A 161 -5.06 -11.02 13.05
C GLY A 161 -4.06 -11.10 14.21
N ARG A 162 -4.39 -11.82 15.29
CA ARG A 162 -3.47 -12.06 16.42
C ARG A 162 -2.24 -12.91 16.04
N ILE A 163 -2.29 -13.63 14.93
CA ILE A 163 -1.20 -14.45 14.40
C ILE A 163 -0.51 -13.72 13.24
N PHE A 164 -1.30 -13.20 12.30
CA PHE A 164 -0.75 -12.60 11.08
C PHE A 164 -0.12 -11.21 11.30
N ALA A 165 -0.63 -10.35 12.19
CA ALA A 165 0.03 -9.07 12.49
C ALA A 165 1.45 -9.25 13.05
N PRO A 166 1.70 -10.11 14.06
CA PRO A 166 3.07 -10.37 14.51
C PRO A 166 3.98 -10.94 13.41
N LEU A 167 3.47 -11.86 12.58
CA LEU A 167 4.23 -12.43 11.46
C LEU A 167 4.60 -11.37 10.41
N GLU A 168 3.69 -10.45 10.12
CA GLU A 168 3.94 -9.29 9.27
C GLU A 168 5.08 -8.43 9.85
N HIS A 169 5.04 -8.07 11.14
CA HIS A 169 6.12 -7.28 11.74
C HIS A 169 7.47 -8.02 11.77
N LEU A 170 7.45 -9.34 11.93
CA LEU A 170 8.66 -10.16 11.82
C LEU A 170 9.21 -10.17 10.39
N LEU A 171 8.35 -10.21 9.38
CA LEU A 171 8.74 -10.05 7.98
C LEU A 171 9.36 -8.68 7.74
N ASP A 172 8.76 -7.61 8.25
CA ASP A 172 9.29 -6.25 8.12
C ASP A 172 10.67 -6.11 8.75
N LEU A 173 10.84 -6.66 9.97
CA LEU A 173 12.12 -6.69 10.65
C LEU A 173 13.17 -7.46 9.82
N ALA A 174 12.80 -8.61 9.25
CA ALA A 174 13.68 -9.38 8.38
C ALA A 174 14.10 -8.59 7.13
N ILE A 175 13.18 -7.85 6.52
CA ILE A 175 13.46 -6.98 5.36
C ILE A 175 14.40 -5.84 5.74
N LEU A 176 14.20 -5.20 6.89
CA LEU A 176 15.09 -4.15 7.38
C LEU A 176 16.50 -4.68 7.63
N VAL A 177 16.63 -5.86 8.24
CA VAL A 177 17.92 -6.55 8.44
C VAL A 177 18.57 -6.86 7.10
N TYR A 178 17.82 -7.40 6.13
CA TYR A 178 18.31 -7.66 4.77
C TYR A 178 18.96 -6.41 4.15
N PHE A 179 18.26 -5.27 4.16
CA PHE A 179 18.79 -4.03 3.60
C PHE A 179 19.99 -3.48 4.39
N ALA A 180 19.98 -3.58 5.72
CA ALA A 180 21.10 -3.16 6.56
C ALA A 180 22.37 -3.97 6.27
N VAL A 181 22.25 -5.29 6.14
CA VAL A 181 23.36 -6.19 5.79
C VAL A 181 23.85 -5.92 4.38
N ALA A 182 22.95 -5.83 3.39
CA ALA A 182 23.31 -5.53 2.02
C ALA A 182 24.07 -4.20 1.89
N TRP A 183 23.63 -3.17 2.62
CA TRP A 183 24.30 -1.88 2.67
C TRP A 183 25.69 -1.97 3.31
N ALA A 184 25.83 -2.68 4.43
CA ALA A 184 27.11 -2.86 5.11
C ALA A 184 28.13 -3.59 4.22
N LEU A 185 27.71 -4.63 3.50
CA LEU A 185 28.55 -5.37 2.56
C LEU A 185 28.99 -4.50 1.37
N ARG A 186 28.06 -3.74 0.77
CA ARG A 186 28.38 -2.81 -0.33
C ARG A 186 29.39 -1.74 0.11
N ARG A 187 29.25 -1.20 1.33
CA ARG A 187 30.23 -0.24 1.88
C ARG A 187 31.62 -0.83 2.05
N LYS A 188 31.74 -2.07 2.55
CA LYS A 188 33.04 -2.75 2.69
C LYS A 188 33.73 -2.94 1.34
N LEU A 189 32.97 -3.34 0.31
CA LEU A 189 33.49 -3.52 -1.05
C LEU A 189 34.02 -2.21 -1.65
N LEU A 190 33.34 -1.08 -1.42
CA LEU A 190 33.79 0.22 -1.91
C LEU A 190 35.09 0.66 -1.22
N LYS A 191 35.20 0.52 0.10
CA LYS A 191 36.43 0.82 0.84
C LYS A 191 37.63 -0.05 0.42
N GLY A 192 37.39 -1.33 0.12
CA GLY A 192 38.43 -2.23 -0.37
C GLY A 192 38.95 -1.90 -1.78
N LYS A 193 38.17 -1.16 -2.59
CA LYS A 193 38.61 -0.68 -3.91
C LYS A 193 39.41 0.62 -3.87
N GLU A 194 39.27 1.43 -2.81
CA GLU A 194 40.03 2.67 -2.62
C GLU A 194 41.43 2.44 -2.04
N THR A 195 41.73 1.23 -1.57
CA THR A 195 42.99 0.85 -0.91
C THR A 195 43.93 0.03 -1.80
N ILE A 196 43.57 -0.15 -3.08
CA ILE A 196 44.36 -0.82 -4.13
C ILE A 196 44.66 0.22 -5.21
#